data_AF-A0A438I0R7-F1
#
_entry.id   AF-A0A438I0R7-F1
#
_cell.length_a   1.000
_cell.length_b   1.000
_cell.length_c   1.000
_cell.angle_alpha   90.00
_cell.angle_beta   90.00
_cell.angle_gamma   90.00
#
_symmetry.space_group_name_H-M   'P 1'
#
loop_
_entity.id
_entity.type
_entity.pdbx_description
1 polymer ?
#
loop_
_entity_poly.entity_id
_entity_poly.type
_entity_poly.pdbx_seq_one_letter_code
_entity_poly.pdbx_strand_id
1 'polypeptide(L)'
;MLLASDSSFVIALSIAWLIGWALILEYTIGGSAVARGISPNLALFFGGEDKLPAFLVRYTISWLGIVVDPCAAILVFIVTGLLCVGIKESTLAQTIVTVVNVCVMVFIIIAGGYLGFKTGWVGYELQSGYFPFGANGMLSGSAIVFFSYIGFDSVTSTAEEV
;
A
#
# COMPACT_ATOMS: atom_id res chain seq x y z
N MET A 1 32.28 16.79 -29.54
CA MET A 1 31.07 17.29 -28.84
C MET A 1 29.80 16.55 -29.29
N LEU A 2 29.61 16.25 -30.58
CA LEU A 2 28.46 15.46 -31.06
C LEU A 2 28.44 13.99 -30.57
N LEU A 3 29.57 13.29 -30.50
CA LEU A 3 29.63 11.89 -30.01
C LEU A 3 29.34 11.71 -28.51
N ALA A 4 29.48 12.77 -27.70
CA ALA A 4 29.09 12.75 -26.28
C ALA A 4 27.56 12.87 -26.12
N SER A 5 26.88 13.46 -27.10
CA SER A 5 25.41 13.57 -27.12
C SER A 5 24.75 12.22 -27.41
N ASP A 6 25.29 11.44 -28.35
CA ASP A 6 24.73 10.14 -28.72
C ASP A 6 24.90 9.09 -27.62
N SER A 7 26.07 9.03 -26.99
CA SER A 7 26.32 8.11 -25.86
C SER A 7 25.46 8.45 -24.64
N SER A 8 25.33 9.73 -24.29
CA SER A 8 24.46 10.18 -23.21
C SER A 8 22.98 9.93 -23.50
N PHE A 9 22.56 10.05 -24.77
CA PHE A 9 21.19 9.75 -25.21
C PHE A 9 20.88 8.24 -25.12
N VAL A 10 21.79 7.37 -25.55
CA VAL A 10 21.63 5.92 -25.44
C VAL A 10 21.59 5.47 -23.98
N ILE A 11 22.41 6.08 -23.12
CA ILE A 11 22.38 5.83 -21.68
C ILE A 11 21.03 6.29 -21.09
N ALA A 12 20.56 7.48 -21.44
CA ALA A 12 19.25 7.99 -21.00
C ALA A 12 18.09 7.09 -21.46
N LEU A 13 18.11 6.62 -22.71
CA LEU A 13 17.11 5.69 -23.23
C LEU A 13 17.12 4.35 -22.48
N SER A 14 18.30 3.82 -22.18
CA SER A 14 18.45 2.58 -21.42
C SER A 14 17.94 2.72 -19.99
N ILE A 15 18.22 3.84 -19.35
CA ILE A 15 17.75 4.18 -18.00
C ILE A 15 16.22 4.35 -18.02
N ALA A 16 15.67 5.09 -18.97
CA ALA A 16 14.23 5.29 -19.12
C ALA A 16 13.47 3.96 -19.31
N TRP A 17 14.02 3.04 -20.12
CA TRP A 17 13.47 1.70 -20.28
C TRP A 17 13.46 0.91 -18.97
N LEU A 18 14.56 0.93 -18.20
CA LEU A 18 14.64 0.28 -16.90
C LEU A 18 13.66 0.86 -15.88
N ILE A 19 13.52 2.18 -15.83
CA ILE A 19 12.54 2.86 -14.97
C ILE A 19 11.11 2.48 -15.36
N GLY A 20 10.79 2.37 -16.66
CA GLY A 20 9.48 1.91 -17.10
C GLY A 20 9.12 0.52 -16.57
N TRP A 21 10.05 -0.44 -16.66
CA TRP A 21 9.85 -1.78 -16.07
C TRP A 21 9.77 -1.75 -14.55
N ALA A 22 10.57 -0.91 -13.89
CA ALA A 22 10.55 -0.75 -12.44
C ALA A 22 9.20 -0.21 -11.95
N LEU A 23 8.65 0.82 -12.61
CA LEU A 23 7.35 1.41 -12.28
C LEU A 23 6.23 0.39 -12.43
N ILE A 24 6.20 -0.39 -13.52
CA ILE A 24 5.19 -1.44 -13.72
C ILE A 24 5.22 -2.46 -12.57
N LEU A 25 6.42 -2.89 -12.16
CA LEU A 25 6.59 -3.81 -11.04
C LEU A 25 6.17 -3.18 -9.71
N GLU A 26 6.54 -1.93 -9.48
CA GLU A 26 6.21 -1.17 -8.28
C GLU A 26 4.70 -1.05 -8.10
N TYR A 27 3.97 -0.62 -9.13
CA TYR A 27 2.50 -0.52 -9.10
C TYR A 27 1.83 -1.88 -8.90
N THR A 28 2.37 -2.94 -9.52
CA THR A 28 1.84 -4.31 -9.38
C THR A 28 2.02 -4.84 -7.96
N ILE A 29 3.20 -4.66 -7.38
CA ILE A 29 3.52 -5.08 -6.01
C ILE A 29 2.73 -4.24 -5.00
N GLY A 30 2.64 -2.93 -5.23
CA GLY A 30 1.85 -1.99 -4.43
C GLY A 30 0.38 -2.38 -4.34
N GLY A 31 -0.26 -2.57 -5.50
CA GLY A 31 -1.66 -3.01 -5.57
C GLY A 31 -1.90 -4.36 -4.91
N SER A 32 -0.99 -5.32 -5.12
CA SER A 32 -1.07 -6.65 -4.49
C SER A 32 -0.93 -6.60 -2.97
N ALA A 33 -0.03 -5.75 -2.45
CA ALA A 33 0.16 -5.58 -1.01
C ALA A 33 -1.06 -4.92 -0.34
N VAL A 34 -1.70 -3.94 -0.98
CA VAL A 34 -2.95 -3.33 -0.49
C VAL A 34 -4.08 -4.36 -0.44
N ALA A 35 -4.27 -5.14 -1.51
CA ALA A 35 -5.27 -6.20 -1.54
C ALA A 35 -5.04 -7.24 -0.43
N ARG A 36 -3.78 -7.63 -0.20
CA ARG A 36 -3.41 -8.56 0.88
C ARG A 36 -3.66 -7.96 2.27
N GLY A 37 -3.42 -6.66 2.44
CA GLY A 37 -3.61 -5.96 3.71
C GLY A 37 -5.06 -5.95 4.21
N ILE A 38 -6.04 -6.07 3.30
CA ILE A 38 -7.46 -6.08 3.66
C ILE A 38 -7.89 -7.42 4.27
N SER A 39 -7.29 -8.52 3.84
CA SER A 39 -7.66 -9.89 4.25
C SER A 39 -7.66 -10.12 5.77
N PRO A 40 -6.60 -9.76 6.54
CA PRO A 40 -6.62 -9.91 8.00
C PRO A 40 -7.60 -8.96 8.70
N ASN A 41 -7.82 -7.76 8.16
CA ASN A 41 -8.80 -6.81 8.73
C ASN A 41 -10.23 -7.33 8.58
N LEU A 42 -10.54 -7.93 7.42
CA LEU A 42 -11.83 -8.56 7.16
C LEU A 42 -12.04 -9.80 8.05
N ALA A 43 -11.00 -10.60 8.25
CA ALA A 43 -11.04 -11.73 9.18
C ALA A 43 -11.38 -11.31 10.62
N LEU A 44 -10.83 -10.17 11.06
CA LEU A 44 -11.14 -9.60 12.36
C LEU A 44 -12.60 -9.12 12.46
N PHE A 45 -13.12 -8.51 11.39
CA PHE A 45 -14.50 -7.99 11.33
C PHE A 45 -15.56 -9.10 11.40
N PHE A 46 -15.28 -10.28 10.82
CA PHE A 46 -16.19 -11.43 10.83
C PHE A 46 -16.15 -12.26 12.13
N GLY A 47 -15.38 -11.83 13.14
CA GLY A 47 -15.41 -12.44 14.47
C GLY A 47 -14.30 -13.48 14.73
N GLY A 48 -13.18 -13.37 14.03
CA GLY A 48 -12.00 -14.22 14.21
C GLY A 48 -11.87 -15.33 13.17
N GLU A 49 -10.67 -15.93 13.07
CA GLU A 49 -10.32 -16.95 12.07
C GLU A 49 -11.28 -18.16 12.04
N ASP A 50 -11.97 -18.43 13.15
CA ASP A 50 -12.88 -19.58 13.32
C ASP A 50 -14.32 -19.38 12.79
N LYS A 51 -14.74 -18.16 12.43
CA LYS A 51 -16.10 -17.89 11.89
C LYS A 51 -16.12 -17.48 10.41
N LEU A 52 -14.98 -17.51 9.74
CA LEU A 52 -14.91 -17.25 8.31
C LEU A 52 -15.49 -18.45 7.53
N PRO A 53 -16.39 -18.23 6.56
CA PRO A 53 -16.82 -19.30 5.65
C PRO A 53 -15.59 -19.87 4.92
N ALA A 54 -15.54 -21.19 4.76
CA ALA A 54 -14.37 -21.94 4.26
C ALA A 54 -13.79 -21.46 2.92
N PHE A 55 -14.54 -20.67 2.15
CA PHE A 55 -14.12 -20.07 0.88
C PHE A 55 -13.21 -18.82 1.02
N LEU A 56 -13.19 -18.18 2.21
CA LEU A 56 -12.41 -16.97 2.52
C LEU A 56 -11.24 -17.25 3.49
N VAL A 57 -11.15 -18.46 4.04
CA VAL A 57 -10.06 -18.88 4.94
C VAL A 57 -8.77 -19.00 4.15
N ARG A 58 -7.66 -18.50 4.71
CA ARG A 58 -6.32 -18.72 4.17
C ARG A 58 -6.04 -20.21 4.06
N TYR A 59 -6.00 -20.72 2.84
CA TYR A 59 -5.68 -22.12 2.61
C TYR A 59 -4.16 -22.25 2.50
N THR A 60 -3.55 -22.87 3.50
CA THR A 60 -2.15 -23.27 3.43
C THR A 60 -2.06 -24.64 2.75
N ILE A 61 -1.66 -24.67 1.48
CA ILE A 61 -1.38 -25.92 0.78
C ILE A 61 -0.03 -26.42 1.31
N SER A 62 -0.08 -27.29 2.32
CA SER A 62 1.12 -27.81 3.01
C SER A 62 2.10 -28.55 2.09
N TRP A 63 1.67 -28.92 0.87
CA TRP A 63 2.54 -29.57 -0.12
C TRP A 63 3.35 -28.60 -0.99
N LEU A 64 2.92 -27.34 -1.13
CA LEU A 64 3.65 -26.31 -1.92
C LEU A 64 4.27 -25.21 -1.05
N GLY A 65 3.92 -25.12 0.24
CA GLY A 65 4.36 -24.03 1.12
C GLY A 65 3.82 -22.64 0.73
N ILE A 66 2.84 -22.59 -0.19
CA ILE A 66 2.24 -21.35 -0.68
C ILE A 66 0.95 -21.08 0.10
N VAL A 67 0.91 -19.93 0.77
CA VAL A 67 -0.29 -19.39 1.40
C VAL A 67 -1.10 -18.69 0.32
N VAL A 68 -2.21 -19.29 -0.09
CA VAL A 68 -3.13 -18.68 -1.03
C VAL A 68 -4.20 -17.93 -0.25
N ASP A 69 -4.37 -16.65 -0.55
CA ASP A 69 -5.38 -15.78 0.05
C ASP A 69 -6.49 -15.52 -0.99
N PRO A 70 -7.55 -16.35 -1.02
CA PRO A 70 -8.63 -16.20 -1.99
C PRO A 70 -9.39 -14.88 -1.83
N CYS A 71 -9.40 -14.29 -0.62
CA CYS A 71 -10.01 -12.98 -0.35
C CYS A 71 -9.30 -11.89 -1.15
N ALA A 72 -7.97 -11.84 -1.09
CA ALA A 72 -7.18 -10.87 -1.84
C ALA A 72 -7.37 -11.02 -3.36
N ALA A 73 -7.42 -12.26 -3.86
CA ALA A 73 -7.63 -12.52 -5.28
C ALA A 73 -9.00 -12.02 -5.77
N ILE A 74 -10.07 -12.31 -5.05
CA ILE A 74 -11.43 -11.85 -5.37
C ILE A 74 -11.50 -10.32 -5.37
N LEU A 75 -10.86 -9.66 -4.40
CA LEU A 75 -10.83 -8.21 -4.31
C LEU A 75 -10.14 -7.59 -5.54
N VAL A 76 -8.99 -8.13 -5.96
CA VAL A 76 -8.31 -7.68 -7.18
C VAL A 76 -9.23 -7.82 -8.39
N PHE A 77 -9.93 -8.95 -8.55
CA PHE A 77 -10.89 -9.12 -9.65
C PHE A 77 -12.05 -8.12 -9.61
N ILE A 78 -12.56 -7.79 -8.42
CA ILE A 78 -13.62 -6.77 -8.25
C ILE A 78 -13.09 -5.40 -8.71
N VAL A 79 -11.90 -5.01 -8.27
CA VAL A 79 -11.29 -3.73 -8.65
C VAL A 79 -11.02 -3.67 -10.16
N THR A 80 -10.49 -4.75 -10.74
CA THR A 80 -10.31 -4.87 -12.20
C THR A 80 -11.64 -4.77 -12.94
N GLY A 81 -12.70 -5.42 -12.45
CA GLY A 81 -14.03 -5.32 -13.02
C GLY A 81 -14.58 -3.89 -13.00
N LEU A 82 -14.40 -3.18 -11.87
CA LEU A 82 -14.81 -1.77 -11.73
C LEU A 82 -14.06 -0.86 -12.72
N LEU A 83 -12.75 -1.09 -12.90
CA LEU A 83 -11.93 -0.38 -13.89
C LEU A 83 -12.41 -0.61 -15.32
N CYS A 84 -12.88 -1.82 -15.65
CA CYS A 84 -13.39 -2.15 -16.99
C CYS A 84 -14.75 -1.54 -17.33
N VAL A 85 -15.58 -1.18 -16.33
CA VAL A 85 -16.95 -0.65 -16.54
C VAL A 85 -16.97 0.80 -17.03
N GLY A 86 -15.88 1.55 -16.84
CA GLY A 86 -15.66 2.83 -17.53
C GLY A 86 -15.21 3.99 -16.64
N ILE A 87 -14.52 4.94 -17.28
CA ILE A 87 -13.73 6.01 -16.66
C ILE A 87 -14.61 7.01 -15.87
N LYS A 88 -15.85 7.26 -16.33
CA LYS A 88 -16.76 8.22 -15.69
C LYS A 88 -17.23 7.77 -14.30
N GLU A 89 -17.58 6.49 -14.14
CA GLU A 89 -17.98 5.93 -12.84
C GLU A 89 -16.76 5.65 -11.96
N SER A 90 -15.62 5.30 -12.56
CA SER A 90 -14.36 5.03 -11.85
C SER A 90 -13.85 6.23 -11.06
N THR A 91 -13.92 7.45 -11.61
CA THR A 91 -13.47 8.66 -10.89
C THR A 91 -14.33 8.94 -9.65
N LEU A 92 -15.65 8.73 -9.73
CA LEU A 92 -16.54 8.88 -8.58
C LEU A 92 -16.23 7.87 -7.48
N ALA A 93 -16.04 6.59 -7.84
CA ALA A 93 -15.66 5.56 -6.89
C ALA A 93 -14.32 5.89 -6.20
N GLN A 94 -13.32 6.31 -6.97
CA GLN A 94 -12.01 6.72 -6.44
C GLN A 94 -12.11 7.92 -5.50
N THR A 95 -12.91 8.93 -5.85
CA THR A 95 -13.13 10.11 -4.99
C THR A 95 -13.80 9.70 -3.68
N ILE A 96 -14.83 8.85 -3.71
CA ILE A 96 -15.52 8.38 -2.50
C ILE A 96 -14.55 7.65 -1.57
N VAL A 97 -13.77 6.69 -2.10
CA VAL A 97 -12.77 5.94 -1.33
C VAL A 97 -11.74 6.88 -0.70
N THR A 98 -11.25 7.86 -1.46
CA THR A 98 -10.27 8.83 -0.97
C THR A 98 -10.84 9.70 0.15
N VAL A 99 -12.06 10.23 -0.01
CA VAL A 99 -12.73 11.05 1.01
C VAL A 99 -12.94 10.25 2.30
N VAL A 100 -13.43 9.01 2.20
CA VAL A 100 -13.62 8.14 3.36
C VAL A 100 -12.29 7.90 4.09
N ASN A 101 -11.22 7.58 3.35
CA ASN A 101 -9.89 7.38 3.94
C ASN A 101 -9.37 8.64 4.66
N VAL A 102 -9.53 9.82 4.06
CA VAL A 102 -9.14 11.09 4.69
C VAL A 102 -9.96 11.34 5.97
N CYS A 103 -11.27 11.10 5.95
CA CYS A 103 -12.11 11.23 7.14
C CYS A 103 -11.67 10.29 8.26
N VAL A 104 -11.38 9.02 7.94
CA VAL A 104 -10.88 8.03 8.91
C VAL A 104 -9.52 8.46 9.47
N MET A 105 -8.60 8.96 8.64
CA MET A 105 -7.30 9.45 9.08
C MET A 105 -7.44 10.61 10.09
N VAL A 106 -8.29 11.60 9.78
CA VAL A 106 -8.56 12.73 10.68
C VAL A 106 -9.19 12.24 11.99
N PHE A 107 -10.14 11.30 11.93
CA PHE A 107 -10.74 10.72 13.12
C PHE A 107 -9.69 10.03 14.01
N ILE A 108 -8.79 9.24 13.44
CA ILE A 108 -7.72 8.56 14.18
C ILE A 108 -6.77 9.58 14.83
N ILE A 109 -6.42 10.67 14.14
CA ILE A 109 -5.56 11.73 14.70
C ILE A 109 -6.23 12.41 15.90
N ILE A 110 -7.52 12.74 15.80
CA ILE A 110 -8.25 13.40 16.89
C ILE A 110 -8.46 12.44 18.07
N ALA A 111 -8.97 11.23 17.82
CA ALA A 111 -9.25 10.25 18.87
C ALA A 111 -7.96 9.75 19.53
N GLY A 112 -6.94 9.43 18.72
CA GLY A 112 -5.61 9.02 19.19
C GLY A 112 -4.91 10.13 19.97
N GLY A 113 -4.97 11.37 19.48
CA GLY A 113 -4.48 12.53 20.20
C GLY A 113 -5.18 12.73 21.55
N TYR A 114 -6.52 12.67 21.56
CA TYR A 114 -7.31 12.81 22.79
C TYR A 114 -6.97 11.72 23.83
N LEU A 115 -6.86 10.46 23.41
CA LEU A 115 -6.42 9.36 24.29
C LEU A 115 -4.98 9.55 24.76
N GLY A 116 -4.06 9.99 23.90
CA GLY A 116 -2.67 10.24 24.24
C GLY A 116 -2.51 11.33 25.31
N PHE A 117 -3.23 12.44 25.17
CA PHE A 117 -3.24 13.52 26.18
C PHE A 117 -3.89 13.11 27.50
N LYS A 118 -4.95 12.30 27.47
CA LYS A 118 -5.63 11.79 28.69
C LYS A 118 -4.82 10.75 29.45
N THR A 119 -4.16 9.85 28.74
CA THR A 119 -3.44 8.71 29.32
C THR A 119 -1.97 8.99 29.56
N GLY A 120 -1.46 10.17 29.18
CA GLY A 120 -0.07 10.54 29.39
C GLY A 120 0.92 9.67 28.61
N TRP A 121 0.48 9.05 27.51
CA TRP A 121 1.33 8.20 26.66
C TRP A 121 1.95 6.97 27.36
N VAL A 122 1.27 6.39 28.36
CA VAL A 122 1.76 5.25 29.18
C VAL A 122 2.06 3.97 28.35
N GLY A 123 1.59 3.87 27.10
CA GLY A 123 1.96 2.78 26.17
C GLY A 123 3.17 3.08 25.27
N TYR A 124 3.69 4.31 25.30
CA TYR A 124 4.84 4.79 24.52
C TYR A 124 6.06 5.06 25.41
N GLU A 125 6.08 4.57 26.65
CA GLU A 125 7.28 4.58 27.48
C GLU A 125 8.27 3.55 26.91
N LEU A 126 9.21 4.03 26.09
CA LEU A 126 10.34 3.24 25.64
C LEU A 126 11.24 2.95 26.85
N GLN A 127 11.35 1.68 27.24
CA GLN A 127 12.24 1.25 28.33
C GLN A 127 13.73 1.56 28.08
N SER A 128 14.12 1.93 26.85
CA SER A 128 15.51 2.18 26.46
C SER A 128 15.66 3.35 25.47
N GLY A 129 15.45 4.59 25.92
CA GLY A 129 15.81 5.82 25.18
C GLY A 129 15.10 6.00 23.82
N TYR A 130 15.58 6.94 23.00
CA TYR A 130 14.96 7.28 21.70
C TYR A 130 15.18 6.21 20.61
N PHE A 131 16.10 5.25 20.81
CA PHE A 131 16.46 4.21 19.85
C PHE A 131 16.49 2.81 20.48
N PRO A 132 15.31 2.21 20.74
CA PRO A 132 15.23 0.92 21.45
C PRO A 132 15.70 -0.25 20.58
N PHE A 133 15.61 -0.10 19.26
CA PHE A 133 16.05 -1.07 18.26
C PHE A 133 17.33 -0.64 17.52
N GLY A 134 18.01 0.40 18.00
CA GLY A 134 19.20 0.98 17.36
C GLY A 134 18.97 1.49 15.93
N ALA A 135 20.06 1.73 15.20
CA ALA A 135 20.01 2.20 13.81
C ALA A 135 19.37 1.18 12.85
N ASN A 136 19.56 -0.13 13.11
CA ASN A 136 18.99 -1.18 12.28
C ASN A 136 17.46 -1.21 12.33
N GLY A 137 16.87 -1.07 13.53
CA GLY A 137 15.41 -0.98 13.66
C GLY A 137 14.83 0.30 13.06
N MET A 138 15.55 1.41 13.17
CA MET A 138 15.16 2.67 12.52
C MET A 138 15.12 2.53 11.00
N LEU A 139 16.18 1.98 10.38
CA LEU A 139 16.25 1.77 8.93
C LEU A 139 15.21 0.77 8.44
N SER A 140 14.99 -0.31 9.19
CA SER A 140 13.94 -1.28 8.85
C SER A 140 12.55 -0.67 8.95
N GLY A 141 12.29 0.15 9.96
CA GLY A 141 11.00 0.82 10.13
C GLY A 141 10.75 1.88 9.05
N SER A 142 11.75 2.68 8.72
CA SER A 142 11.62 3.69 7.66
C SER A 142 11.36 3.06 6.30
N ALA A 143 11.97 1.91 5.99
CA ALA A 143 11.70 1.16 4.75
C ALA A 143 10.24 0.71 4.64
N ILE A 144 9.61 0.30 5.75
CA ILE A 144 8.19 -0.07 5.76
C ILE A 144 7.30 1.15 5.54
N VAL A 145 7.60 2.28 6.19
CA VAL A 145 6.83 3.52 6.04
C VAL A 145 7.00 4.12 4.63
N PHE A 146 8.16 3.92 4.00
CA PHE A 146 8.40 4.35 2.62
C PHE A 146 7.38 3.74 1.63
N PHE A 147 6.91 2.52 1.89
CA PHE A 147 5.86 1.88 1.08
C PHE A 147 4.58 2.74 0.99
N SER A 148 4.25 3.51 2.03
CA SER A 148 3.08 4.40 2.04
C SER A 148 3.21 5.61 1.12
N TYR A 149 4.43 5.91 0.64
CA TYR A 149 4.70 7.01 -0.28
C TYR A 149 4.68 6.58 -1.76
N ILE A 150 4.51 5.29 -2.05
CA ILE A 150 4.34 4.78 -3.40
C ILE A 150 3.08 5.39 -4.03
N GLY A 151 3.20 5.87 -5.27
CA GLY A 151 2.10 6.47 -6.01
C GLY A 151 2.06 8.00 -5.99
N PHE A 152 3.00 8.70 -5.34
CA PHE A 152 3.11 10.16 -5.44
C PHE A 152 3.35 10.64 -6.88
N ASP A 153 4.05 9.84 -7.68
CA ASP A 153 4.30 10.07 -9.10
C ASP A 153 3.00 10.18 -9.92
N SER A 154 1.92 9.53 -9.51
CA SER A 154 0.60 9.66 -10.16
C SER A 154 0.07 11.10 -10.17
N VAL A 155 0.40 11.92 -9.16
CA VAL A 155 0.02 13.34 -9.10
C VAL A 155 0.69 14.14 -10.22
N THR A 156 1.93 13.78 -10.56
CA THR A 156 2.66 14.44 -11.65
C THR A 156 2.15 14.04 -13.02
N SER A 157 1.62 12.83 -13.19
CA SER A 157 0.97 12.41 -14.44
C SER A 157 -0.36 13.12 -14.67
N THR A 158 -1.18 13.31 -13.62
CA THR A 158 -2.44 14.07 -13.74
C THR A 158 -2.20 15.57 -13.94
N ALA A 159 -1.05 16.10 -13.54
CA ALA A 159 -0.69 17.50 -13.78
C ALA A 159 -0.51 17.85 -15.27
N GLU A 160 -0.34 16.86 -16.15
CA GLU A 160 -0.30 17.08 -17.60
C GLU A 160 -1.70 17.28 -18.20
N GLU A 161 -2.75 16.83 -17.51
CA GLU A 161 -4.15 16.88 -17.96
C GLU A 161 -4.89 18.15 -17.52
N VAL A 162 -4.22 19.07 -16.80
CA VAL A 162 -4.80 20.32 -16.26
C VAL A 162 -4.26 21.59 -16.93
#